data_AF-A0A5U9QTL8-F1
#
_entry.id   AF-A0A5U9QTL8-F1
#
_cell.length_a   1.000
_cell.length_b   1.000
_cell.length_c   1.000
_cell.angle_alpha   90.00
_cell.angle_beta   90.00
_cell.angle_gamma   90.00
#
_symmetry.space_group_name_H-M   'P 1'
#
loop_
_entity.id
_entity.type
_entity.pdbx_description
1 polymer ?
#
loop_
_entity_poly.entity_id
_entity_poly.type
_entity_poly.pdbx_seq_one_letter_code
_entity_poly.pdbx_strand_id
1 'polypeptide(L)'
;MKTLLIIDANLGQARAYMAKTLLGAAAHKANLEIIDNPNDAELAIVLGESLPNDNALNGKKVWLGDIGRAVAHPELFLSEAKSHATPYSAPAAVAPAASGGPKRVVAVTACPTGVAHTFMAAEAIETEAKKRGWWVKVETRGSVGAGNAITPEEVAEADLVIVA
;
A
#
# COMPACT_ATOMS: atom_id res chain seq x y z
N MET A 1 14.01 -7.86 23.13
CA MET A 1 13.69 -7.03 21.94
C MET A 1 12.41 -7.56 21.34
N LYS A 2 11.37 -6.73 21.30
CA LYS A 2 10.06 -7.13 20.79
C LYS A 2 10.09 -7.24 19.27
N THR A 3 9.79 -8.43 18.76
CA THR A 3 9.95 -8.79 17.35
C THR A 3 8.61 -9.19 16.76
N LEU A 4 8.20 -8.53 15.69
CA LEU A 4 7.04 -8.90 14.90
C LEU A 4 7.46 -9.82 13.76
N LEU A 5 6.78 -10.96 13.60
CA LEU A 5 6.94 -11.83 12.43
C LEU A 5 5.81 -11.52 11.45
N ILE A 6 6.16 -11.07 10.25
CA ILE A 6 5.23 -10.89 9.15
C ILE A 6 5.53 -11.98 8.12
N ILE A 7 4.52 -12.78 7.78
CA ILE A 7 4.64 -13.85 6.79
C ILE A 7 3.76 -13.50 5.61
N ASP A 8 4.32 -13.51 4.41
CA ASP A 8 3.58 -13.27 3.17
C ASP A 8 2.44 -14.31 3.02
N ALA A 9 1.25 -13.86 2.61
CA ALA A 9 0.11 -14.73 2.39
C ALA A 9 0.32 -15.74 1.23
N ASN A 10 1.20 -15.41 0.28
CA ASN A 10 1.51 -16.24 -0.88
C ASN A 10 2.35 -17.48 -0.54
N LEU A 11 2.93 -17.52 0.66
CA LEU A 11 3.84 -18.58 1.10
C LEU A 11 3.16 -19.93 1.38
N GLY A 12 1.82 -19.93 1.47
CA GLY A 12 1.00 -21.09 1.78
C GLY A 12 0.98 -21.45 3.28
N GLN A 13 -0.15 -21.97 3.74
CA GLN A 13 -0.44 -22.16 5.18
C GLN A 13 0.55 -23.08 5.90
N ALA A 14 1.01 -24.16 5.26
CA ALA A 14 1.91 -25.13 5.87
C ALA A 14 3.32 -24.55 6.14
N ARG A 15 3.87 -23.83 5.16
CA ARG A 15 5.18 -23.19 5.28
C ARG A 15 5.16 -22.05 6.29
N ALA A 16 4.10 -21.24 6.27
CA ALA A 16 3.88 -20.18 7.26
C ALA A 16 3.84 -20.73 8.69
N TYR A 17 3.09 -21.82 8.92
CA TYR A 17 3.02 -22.46 10.23
C TYR A 17 4.38 -23.00 10.68
N MET A 18 5.12 -23.70 9.80
CA MET A 18 6.46 -24.21 10.13
C MET A 18 7.43 -23.07 10.47
N ALA A 19 7.45 -22.00 9.68
CA ALA A 19 8.30 -20.84 9.95
C ALA A 19 7.96 -20.19 11.30
N LYS A 20 6.67 -19.99 11.61
CA LYS A 20 6.24 -19.42 12.90
C LYS A 20 6.67 -20.31 14.08
N THR A 21 6.49 -21.62 13.98
CA THR A 21 6.85 -22.55 15.07
C THR A 21 8.37 -22.64 15.29
N LEU A 22 9.16 -22.74 14.21
CA LEU A 22 10.61 -22.86 14.31
C LEU A 22 11.27 -21.55 14.77
N LEU A 23 10.84 -20.41 14.22
CA LEU A 23 11.30 -19.11 14.69
C LEU A 23 10.82 -18.82 16.10
N GLY A 24 9.61 -19.24 16.46
CA GLY A 24 9.08 -19.26 17.83
C GLY A 24 10.04 -19.91 18.82
N ALA A 25 10.44 -21.14 18.54
CA ALA A 25 11.37 -21.90 19.38
C ALA A 25 12.77 -21.28 19.44
N ALA A 26 13.26 -20.74 18.31
CA ALA A 26 14.59 -20.12 18.23
C ALA A 26 14.64 -18.71 18.85
N ALA A 27 13.53 -17.98 18.90
CA ALA A 27 13.46 -16.62 19.41
C ALA A 27 13.87 -16.53 20.89
N HIS A 28 13.42 -17.47 21.72
CA HIS A 28 13.81 -17.54 23.13
C HIS A 28 15.32 -17.68 23.31
N LYS A 29 15.97 -18.53 22.50
CA LYS A 29 17.43 -18.70 22.50
C LYS A 29 18.16 -17.46 22.02
N ALA A 30 17.58 -16.74 21.06
CA ALA A 30 18.10 -15.49 20.55
C ALA A 30 17.76 -14.27 21.44
N ASN A 31 17.14 -14.44 22.62
CA ASN A 31 16.70 -13.35 23.48
C ASN A 31 15.76 -12.34 22.76
N LEU A 32 14.92 -12.87 21.86
CA LEU A 32 13.88 -12.15 21.13
C LEU A 32 12.51 -12.58 21.68
N GLU A 33 11.61 -11.62 21.81
CA GLU A 33 10.23 -11.87 22.21
C GLU A 33 9.35 -11.68 20.99
N ILE A 34 8.70 -12.75 20.52
CA ILE A 34 7.79 -12.67 19.39
C ILE A 34 6.45 -12.13 19.87
N ILE A 35 6.02 -11.03 19.28
CA ILE A 35 4.74 -10.40 19.56
C ILE A 35 3.90 -10.34 18.28
N ASP A 36 2.58 -10.41 18.42
CA ASP A 36 1.66 -10.26 17.30
C ASP A 36 1.17 -8.80 17.12
N ASN A 37 1.46 -7.91 18.09
CA ASN A 37 1.08 -6.50 18.00
C ASN A 37 2.14 -5.69 17.25
N PRO A 38 1.84 -5.12 16.07
CA PRO A 38 2.81 -4.35 15.32
C PRO A 38 3.25 -3.08 16.06
N ASN A 39 2.40 -2.46 16.88
CA ASN A 39 2.70 -1.17 17.53
C ASN A 39 3.86 -1.23 18.52
N ASP A 40 3.97 -2.33 19.26
CA ASP A 40 5.00 -2.53 20.30
C ASP A 40 6.29 -3.14 19.76
N ALA A 41 6.37 -3.42 18.46
CA ALA A 41 7.51 -4.08 17.84
C ALA A 41 8.68 -3.11 17.61
N GLU A 42 9.88 -3.50 18.02
CA GLU A 42 11.12 -2.77 17.75
C GLU A 42 11.77 -3.26 16.44
N LEU A 43 11.59 -4.55 16.15
CA LEU A 43 12.09 -5.26 14.98
C LEU A 43 10.92 -5.95 14.27
N ALA A 44 10.80 -5.80 12.96
CA ALA A 44 9.90 -6.62 12.16
C ALA A 44 10.69 -7.46 11.16
N ILE A 45 10.41 -8.76 11.17
CA ILE A 45 11.03 -9.72 10.26
C ILE A 45 9.95 -10.12 9.27
N VAL A 46 10.19 -9.81 8.00
CA VAL A 46 9.28 -10.11 6.90
C VAL A 46 9.80 -11.35 6.19
N LEU A 47 8.99 -12.39 6.16
CA LEU A 47 9.22 -13.64 5.45
C LEU A 47 8.46 -13.61 4.12
N GLY A 48 9.17 -13.37 3.02
CA GLY A 48 8.56 -13.26 1.70
C GLY A 48 9.49 -12.66 0.67
N GLU A 49 8.92 -12.29 -0.47
CA GLU A 49 9.66 -11.67 -1.58
C GLU A 49 9.57 -10.14 -1.59
N SER A 50 8.59 -9.57 -0.86
CA SER A 50 8.35 -8.13 -0.80
C SER A 50 8.08 -7.64 0.61
N LEU A 51 8.46 -6.39 0.88
CA LEU A 51 8.14 -5.71 2.14
C LEU A 51 6.66 -5.29 2.13
N PRO A 52 5.92 -5.50 3.23
CA PRO A 52 4.52 -5.12 3.33
C PRO A 52 4.38 -3.59 3.35
N ASN A 53 3.40 -3.06 2.62
CA ASN A 53 3.05 -1.64 2.62
C ASN A 53 2.28 -1.26 3.90
N ASP A 54 2.93 -1.38 5.05
CA ASP A 54 2.35 -1.08 6.36
C ASP A 54 3.03 0.15 6.99
N ASN A 55 2.23 1.21 7.17
CA ASN A 55 2.67 2.44 7.83
C ASN A 55 3.00 2.22 9.31
N ALA A 56 2.48 1.15 9.95
CA ALA A 56 2.80 0.81 11.34
C ALA A 56 4.26 0.37 11.53
N LEU A 57 4.95 0.02 10.44
CA LEU A 57 6.38 -0.35 10.43
C LEU A 57 7.31 0.86 10.24
N ASN A 58 6.77 2.05 9.99
CA ASN A 58 7.57 3.24 9.69
C ASN A 58 8.43 3.64 10.91
N GLY A 59 9.74 3.76 10.70
CA GLY A 59 10.73 4.04 11.75
C GLY A 59 11.17 2.81 12.56
N LYS A 60 10.61 1.62 12.30
CA LYS A 60 11.03 0.37 12.94
C LYS A 60 12.14 -0.30 12.14
N LYS A 61 12.93 -1.15 12.80
CA LYS A 61 13.94 -1.95 12.13
C LYS A 61 13.22 -3.06 11.37
N VAL A 62 13.35 -3.10 10.04
CA VAL A 62 12.73 -4.17 9.24
C VAL A 62 13.80 -4.91 8.47
N TRP A 63 13.63 -6.22 8.39
CA TRP A 63 14.47 -7.08 7.59
C TRP A 63 13.63 -8.04 6.77
N LEU A 64 13.94 -8.15 5.48
CA LEU A 64 13.34 -9.10 4.55
C LEU A 64 14.21 -10.35 4.52
N GLY A 65 13.63 -11.50 4.85
CA GLY A 65 14.32 -12.77 4.92
C GLY A 65 13.63 -13.85 4.09
N ASP A 66 14.45 -14.75 3.54
CA ASP A 66 13.97 -15.94 2.84
C ASP A 66 13.41 -16.99 3.81
N ILE A 67 12.28 -17.58 3.47
CA ILE A 67 11.65 -18.61 4.29
C ILE A 67 12.43 -19.93 4.30
N GLY A 68 13.05 -20.31 3.19
CA GLY A 68 13.84 -21.55 3.13
C GLY A 68 14.94 -21.53 4.18
N ARG A 69 15.61 -20.38 4.32
CA ARG A 69 16.64 -20.15 5.34
C ARG A 69 16.07 -20.08 6.75
N ALA A 70 14.90 -19.46 6.93
CA ALA A 70 14.22 -19.41 8.23
C ALA A 70 13.85 -20.81 8.76
N VAL A 71 13.45 -21.74 7.88
CA VAL A 71 13.11 -23.12 8.24
C VAL A 71 14.36 -23.98 8.41
N ALA A 72 15.38 -23.82 7.56
CA ALA A 72 16.60 -24.63 7.62
C ALA A 72 17.53 -24.25 8.79
N HIS A 73 17.68 -22.94 9.05
CA HIS A 73 18.63 -22.41 10.03
C HIS A 73 18.04 -21.22 10.82
N PRO A 74 17.04 -21.47 11.70
CA PRO A 74 16.29 -20.40 12.37
C PRO A 74 17.16 -19.53 13.31
N GLU A 75 18.17 -20.10 13.98
CA GLU A 75 19.03 -19.37 14.92
C GLU A 75 19.97 -18.37 14.19
N LEU A 76 20.54 -18.79 13.05
CA LEU A 76 21.35 -17.92 12.20
C LEU A 76 20.49 -16.82 11.57
N PHE A 77 19.30 -17.18 11.09
CA PHE A 77 18.36 -16.25 10.50
C PHE A 77 17.97 -15.10 11.44
N LEU A 78 17.66 -15.41 12.70
CA LEU A 78 17.35 -14.39 13.71
C LEU A 78 18.56 -13.50 14.07
N SER A 79 19.77 -14.06 13.97
CA SER A 79 21.00 -13.30 14.21
C SER A 79 21.29 -12.32 13.07
N GLU A 80 21.12 -12.77 11.82
CA GLU A 80 21.22 -11.93 10.61
C GLU A 80 20.17 -10.82 10.62
N ALA A 81 18.92 -11.14 11.00
CA ALA A 81 17.85 -10.15 11.13
C ALA A 81 18.23 -9.01 12.08
N LYS A 82 18.91 -9.29 13.20
CA LYS A 82 19.37 -8.24 14.12
C LYS A 82 20.47 -7.35 13.53
N SER A 83 21.39 -7.97 12.79
CA SER A 83 22.56 -7.28 12.25
C SER A 83 22.24 -6.47 11.00
N HIS A 84 21.31 -6.96 10.16
CA HIS A 84 21.01 -6.39 8.84
C HIS A 84 19.68 -5.63 8.81
N ALA A 85 18.95 -5.52 9.91
CA ALA A 85 17.71 -4.76 9.91
C ALA A 85 17.98 -3.27 9.73
N THR A 86 17.42 -2.73 8.65
CA THR A 86 17.48 -1.33 8.31
C THR A 86 16.24 -0.60 8.83
N PRO A 87 16.35 0.68 9.19
CA PRO A 87 15.17 1.48 9.48
C PRO A 87 14.26 1.49 8.25
N TYR A 88 13.04 1.00 8.42
CA TYR A 88 12.05 0.94 7.37
C TYR A 88 11.33 2.25 7.25
N SER A 89 11.30 2.75 6.03
CA SER A 89 10.31 3.74 5.63
C SER A 89 9.33 2.98 4.74
N ALA A 90 8.06 2.91 5.17
CA ALA A 90 7.02 2.40 4.28
C ALA A 90 7.12 3.18 2.97
N PRO A 91 7.16 2.52 1.79
CA PRO A 91 7.02 3.24 0.55
C PRO A 91 5.69 3.96 0.69
N ALA A 92 5.75 5.29 0.84
CA ALA A 92 4.59 6.11 1.03
C ALA A 92 3.60 5.68 -0.04
N ALA A 93 2.46 5.10 0.37
CA ALA A 93 1.37 4.76 -0.52
C ALA A 93 1.22 5.99 -1.40
N VAL A 94 1.55 5.85 -2.69
CA VAL A 94 1.97 6.94 -3.57
C VAL A 94 1.07 8.14 -3.33
N ALA A 95 1.47 9.03 -2.43
CA ALA A 95 0.88 10.35 -2.36
C ALA A 95 1.32 10.91 -3.71
N PRO A 96 0.40 11.20 -4.64
CA PRO A 96 0.80 11.55 -5.98
C PRO A 96 1.74 12.73 -5.83
N ALA A 97 2.96 12.56 -6.34
CA ALA A 97 4.04 13.50 -6.17
C ALA A 97 3.48 14.91 -6.37
N ALA A 98 3.48 15.71 -5.31
CA ALA A 98 3.30 17.14 -5.41
C ALA A 98 4.56 17.68 -6.10
N SER A 99 4.62 17.49 -7.40
CA SER A 99 5.74 17.86 -8.27
C SER A 99 5.17 18.14 -9.66
N GLY A 100 4.39 19.21 -9.73
CA GLY A 100 3.82 19.74 -10.96
C GLY A 100 2.84 20.83 -10.58
N GLY A 101 2.91 21.98 -11.27
CA GLY A 101 1.95 23.06 -11.09
C GLY A 101 0.49 22.61 -11.32
N PRO A 102 -0.48 23.54 -11.26
CA PRO A 102 -1.89 23.20 -11.43
C PRO A 102 -2.08 22.37 -12.71
N LYS A 103 -2.56 21.14 -12.55
CA LYS A 103 -2.84 20.22 -13.65
C LYS A 103 -4.25 20.45 -14.18
N ARG A 104 -4.44 20.19 -15.47
CA ARG A 104 -5.76 20.21 -16.12
C ARG A 104 -6.24 18.79 -16.31
N VAL A 105 -7.35 18.46 -15.64
CA VAL A 105 -7.94 17.12 -15.66
C VAL A 105 -9.30 17.19 -16.33
N VAL A 106 -9.55 16.27 -17.26
CA VAL A 106 -10.91 16.03 -17.78
C VAL A 106 -11.36 14.62 -17.40
N ALA A 107 -12.62 14.46 -17.03
CA ALA A 107 -13.14 13.16 -16.62
C ALA A 107 -14.53 12.90 -17.21
N VAL A 108 -14.79 11.65 -17.58
CA VAL A 108 -16.13 11.19 -17.97
C VAL A 108 -16.58 10.15 -16.95
N THR A 109 -17.75 10.36 -16.34
CA THR A 109 -18.35 9.38 -15.43
C THR A 109 -19.62 8.77 -16.03
N ALA A 110 -19.75 7.45 -15.98
CA ALA A 110 -20.90 6.73 -16.53
C ALA A 110 -21.24 5.48 -15.71
N CYS A 111 -22.47 5.41 -15.21
CA CYS A 111 -23.01 4.21 -14.59
C CYS A 111 -24.14 3.67 -15.49
N PRO A 112 -24.24 2.35 -15.74
CA PRO A 112 -25.27 1.79 -16.61
C PRO A 112 -26.71 2.13 -16.17
N THR A 113 -26.93 2.32 -14.87
CA THR A 113 -28.22 2.78 -14.32
C THR A 113 -28.31 4.30 -14.24
N GLY A 114 -27.16 5.00 -14.21
CA GLY A 114 -27.07 6.44 -14.31
C GLY A 114 -27.65 7.25 -13.15
N VAL A 115 -28.02 6.62 -12.03
CA VAL A 115 -28.76 7.26 -10.93
C VAL A 115 -27.90 7.81 -9.79
N ALA A 116 -26.81 7.12 -9.44
CA ALA A 116 -26.02 7.47 -8.24
C ALA A 116 -24.52 7.52 -8.52
N HIS A 117 -23.92 6.40 -8.93
CA HIS A 117 -22.46 6.31 -9.06
C HIS A 117 -21.87 7.29 -10.08
N THR A 118 -22.60 7.67 -11.13
CA THR A 118 -22.19 8.73 -12.07
C THR A 118 -21.87 10.04 -11.33
N PHE A 119 -22.77 10.47 -10.43
CA PHE A 119 -22.65 11.73 -9.71
C PHE A 119 -21.70 11.61 -8.53
N MET A 120 -21.72 10.48 -7.82
CA MET A 120 -20.77 10.22 -6.72
C MET A 120 -19.33 10.18 -7.21
N ALA A 121 -19.08 9.55 -8.37
CA ALA A 121 -17.76 9.56 -9.01
C ALA A 121 -17.35 10.97 -9.42
N ALA A 122 -18.28 11.75 -9.99
CA ALA A 122 -17.99 13.12 -10.39
C ALA A 122 -17.62 14.01 -9.19
N GLU A 123 -18.43 13.96 -8.13
CA GLU A 123 -18.16 14.70 -6.89
C GLU A 123 -16.84 14.29 -6.24
N ALA A 124 -16.52 12.99 -6.22
CA ALA A 124 -15.26 12.49 -5.67
C ALA A 124 -14.05 13.01 -6.46
N ILE A 125 -14.13 13.00 -7.80
CA ILE A 125 -13.08 13.50 -8.69
C ILE A 125 -12.91 15.02 -8.51
N GLU A 126 -14.00 15.78 -8.48
CA GLU A 126 -13.97 17.23 -8.28
C GLU A 126 -13.39 17.62 -6.92
N THR A 127 -13.82 16.92 -5.88
CA THR A 127 -13.34 17.14 -4.50
C THR A 127 -11.85 16.88 -4.41
N GLU A 128 -11.35 15.82 -5.03
CA GLU A 128 -9.94 15.47 -4.99
C GLU A 128 -9.07 16.43 -5.82
N ALA A 129 -9.52 16.81 -7.01
CA ALA A 129 -8.84 17.83 -7.82
C ALA A 129 -8.78 19.18 -7.10
N LYS A 130 -9.86 19.59 -6.44
CA LYS A 130 -9.90 20.82 -5.63
C LYS A 130 -8.90 20.78 -4.46
N LYS A 131 -8.80 19.66 -3.74
CA LYS A 131 -7.78 19.47 -2.69
C LYS A 131 -6.35 19.62 -3.21
N ARG A 132 -6.12 19.27 -4.48
CA ARG A 132 -4.82 19.35 -5.16
C ARG A 132 -4.55 20.69 -5.82
N GLY A 133 -5.53 21.60 -5.86
CA GLY A 133 -5.43 22.86 -6.59
C GLY A 133 -5.38 22.69 -8.11
N TRP A 134 -5.97 21.61 -8.63
CA TRP A 134 -6.02 21.31 -10.05
C TRP A 134 -7.29 21.87 -10.69
N TRP A 135 -7.20 22.22 -11.97
CA TRP A 135 -8.39 22.48 -12.78
C TRP A 135 -8.98 21.15 -13.20
N VAL A 136 -10.29 20.99 -13.02
CA VAL A 136 -10.99 19.78 -13.41
C VAL A 136 -12.31 20.11 -14.08
N LYS A 137 -12.68 19.31 -15.06
CA LYS A 137 -14.03 19.27 -15.63
C LYS A 137 -14.50 17.83 -15.72
N VAL A 138 -15.65 17.55 -15.13
CA VAL A 138 -16.26 16.21 -15.19
C VAL A 138 -17.53 16.24 -16.03
N GLU A 139 -17.53 15.48 -17.11
CA GLU A 139 -18.71 15.16 -17.90
C GLU A 139 -19.45 13.99 -17.27
N THR A 140 -20.73 14.18 -16.95
CA THR A 140 -21.58 13.12 -16.43
C THR A 140 -22.41 12.50 -17.55
N ARG A 141 -22.50 11.17 -17.57
CA ARG A 141 -23.37 10.37 -18.46
C ARG A 141 -24.30 9.54 -17.59
N GLY A 142 -25.36 10.18 -17.11
CA GLY A 142 -26.33 9.60 -16.17
C GLY A 142 -27.68 9.30 -16.82
N SER A 143 -28.66 8.94 -16.00
CA SER A 143 -30.06 8.71 -16.42
C SER A 143 -30.72 9.98 -16.95
N VAL A 144 -30.23 11.15 -16.51
CA VAL A 144 -30.60 12.48 -17.00
C VAL A 144 -29.87 12.87 -18.29
N GLY A 145 -29.03 11.98 -18.82
CA GLY A 145 -28.23 12.19 -20.00
C GLY A 145 -26.90 12.90 -19.72
N ALA A 146 -26.55 13.76 -20.68
CA ALA A 146 -25.25 14.35 -20.87
C ALA A 146 -25.08 15.67 -20.10
N GLY A 147 -24.38 15.65 -18.96
CA GLY A 147 -24.07 16.85 -18.19
C GLY A 147 -22.64 17.34 -18.40
N ASN A 148 -22.45 18.67 -18.40
CA ASN A 148 -21.14 19.34 -18.41
C ASN A 148 -20.17 18.81 -19.50
N ALA A 149 -20.66 18.75 -20.74
CA ALA A 149 -19.95 18.14 -21.85
C ALA A 149 -18.54 18.74 -22.05
N ILE A 150 -17.56 17.86 -22.24
CA ILE A 150 -16.17 18.23 -22.47
C ILE A 150 -15.98 18.57 -23.95
N THR A 151 -15.26 19.66 -24.23
CA THR A 151 -14.94 20.06 -25.60
C THR A 151 -13.63 19.41 -26.07
N PRO A 152 -13.42 19.25 -27.40
CA PRO A 152 -12.17 18.73 -27.94
C PRO A 152 -10.93 19.53 -27.49
N GLU A 153 -11.07 20.84 -27.34
CA GLU A 153 -10.00 21.73 -26.88
C GLU A 153 -9.62 21.44 -25.42
N GLU A 154 -10.60 21.19 -24.55
CA GLU A 154 -10.35 20.83 -23.17
C GLU A 154 -9.66 19.46 -23.03
N VAL A 155 -9.95 18.51 -23.94
CA VAL A 155 -9.21 17.24 -24.02
C VAL A 155 -7.77 17.47 -24.50
N ALA A 156 -7.56 18.34 -25.49
CA ALA A 156 -6.24 18.64 -26.01
C ALA A 156 -5.34 19.37 -24.98
N GLU A 157 -5.94 20.18 -24.12
CA GLU A 157 -5.26 20.92 -23.05
C GLU A 157 -5.10 20.11 -21.74
N ALA A 158 -5.68 18.90 -21.66
CA ALA A 158 -5.65 18.09 -20.46
C ALA A 158 -4.29 17.42 -20.25
N ASP A 159 -3.76 17.52 -19.03
CA ASP A 159 -2.64 16.70 -18.57
C ASP A 159 -3.06 15.26 -18.27
N LEU A 160 -4.34 15.05 -17.94
CA LEU A 160 -4.90 13.77 -17.52
C LEU A 160 -6.35 13.61 -17.96
N VAL A 161 -6.69 12.42 -18.43
CA VAL A 161 -8.05 12.00 -18.77
C VAL A 161 -8.47 10.83 -17.86
N ILE A 162 -9.65 10.93 -17.25
CA ILE A 162 -10.22 9.90 -16.37
C ILE A 162 -11.53 9.37 -16.99
N VAL A 163 -11.70 8.04 -16.99
CA VAL A 163 -12.95 7.39 -17.37
C VAL A 163 -13.38 6.49 -16.21
N ALA A 164 -14.58 6.71 -15.66
CA ALA A 164 -15.04 6.07 -14.44
C ALA A 164 -16.52 5.64 -14.49
#